data_AF-W0BA85-F1
#
_entry.id   AF-W0BA85-F1
#
_cell.length_a   1.000
_cell.length_b   1.000
_cell.length_c   1.000
_cell.angle_alpha   90.00
_cell.angle_beta   90.00
_cell.angle_gamma   90.00
#
_symmetry.space_group_name_H-M   'P 1'
#
loop_
_entity.id
_entity.type
_entity.pdbx_description
1 polymer ?
#
loop_
_entity_poly.entity_id
_entity_poly.type
_entity_poly.pdbx_seq_one_letter_code
_entity_poly.pdbx_strand_id
1 'polypeptide(L)' 'MVNQTPILTVTQLNRHIRSLLEHEMGEVTVEGEVSNLNKPSSGHFYFP' A
#
# COMPACT_ATOMS: atom_id res chain seq x y z
N MET A 1 -24.16 14.98 -17.77
CA MET A 1 -23.58 13.63 -17.84
C MET A 1 -23.07 13.34 -16.43
N VAL A 2 -23.67 12.41 -15.70
CA VAL A 2 -23.26 12.11 -14.32
C VAL A 2 -22.00 11.26 -14.38
N ASN A 3 -20.89 11.78 -13.86
CA ASN A 3 -19.64 11.03 -13.74
C ASN A 3 -19.84 9.96 -12.66
N GLN A 4 -20.14 8.71 -13.06
CA GLN A 4 -20.31 7.62 -12.11
C GLN A 4 -18.92 7.18 -11.64
N THR A 5 -18.53 7.61 -10.44
CA THR A 5 -17.34 7.05 -9.77
C THR A 5 -17.60 5.58 -9.49
N PRO A 6 -16.81 4.64 -10.04
CA PRO A 6 -17.02 3.23 -9.80
C PRO A 6 -16.81 2.91 -8.31
N ILE A 7 -17.77 2.23 -7.69
CA ILE A 7 -17.61 1.71 -6.33
C ILE A 7 -16.71 0.49 -6.40
N LEU A 8 -15.51 0.58 -5.82
CA LEU A 8 -14.56 -0.52 -5.75
C LEU A 8 -14.73 -1.30 -4.45
N THR A 9 -14.65 -2.62 -4.54
CA THR A 9 -14.37 -3.46 -3.38
C THR A 9 -12.97 -3.19 -2.85
N VAL A 10 -12.74 -3.50 -1.57
CA VAL A 10 -11.40 -3.39 -0.94
C VAL A 10 -10.33 -4.12 -1.76
N THR A 11 -10.64 -5.32 -2.25
CA THR A 11 -9.73 -6.11 -3.10
C THR A 11 -9.42 -5.43 -4.43
N GLN A 12 -10.41 -4.82 -5.09
CA GLN A 12 -10.20 -4.09 -6.34
C GLN A 12 -9.34 -2.84 -6.12
N LEU A 13 -9.62 -2.09 -5.04
CA LEU A 13 -8.86 -0.89 -4.69
C LEU A 13 -7.38 -1.25 -4.41
N ASN A 14 -7.13 -2.24 -3.56
CA ASN A 14 -5.77 -2.68 -3.23
C ASN A 14 -4.99 -3.15 -4.46
N ARG A 15 -5.64 -3.88 -5.37
CA ARG A 15 -5.02 -4.29 -6.63
C ARG A 15 -4.65 -3.10 -7.50
N HIS A 16 -5.53 -2.10 -7.59
CA HIS A 16 -5.30 -0.91 -8.40
C HIS A 16 -4.14 -0.07 -7.84
N ILE A 17 -4.13 0.18 -6.52
CA ILE A 17 -3.05 0.90 -5.84
C ILE A 17 -1.71 0.19 -6.04
N ARG A 18 -1.69 -1.13 -5.83
CA ARG A 18 -0.47 -1.93 -6.03
C ARG A 18 0.07 -1.78 -7.45
N SER A 19 -0.79 -1.92 -8.46
CA SER A 19 -0.39 -1.78 -9.86
C SER A 19 0.18 -0.40 -10.16
N LEU A 20 -0.42 0.66 -9.63
CA LEU A 20 0.06 2.03 -9.84
C LEU A 20 1.44 2.24 -9.22
N LEU A 21 1.63 1.81 -7.96
CA LEU A 21 2.91 1.96 -7.27
C LEU A 21 4.02 1.15 -7.94
N GLU A 22 3.74 -0.09 -8.33
CA GLU A 22 4.71 -0.95 -9.03
C GLU A 22 5.13 -0.37 -10.39
N HIS A 23 4.24 0.32 -11.11
CA HIS A 23 4.57 0.93 -12.40
C HIS A 23 5.29 2.28 -12.24
N GLU A 24 4.83 3.14 -11.34
CA GLU A 24 5.34 4.52 -11.22
C GLU A 24 6.67 4.58 -10.45
N MET A 25 6.80 3.80 -9.37
CA MET A 25 7.97 3.85 -8.48
C MET A 25 8.92 2.67 -8.72
N GLY A 26 8.38 1.50 -9.06
CA GLY A 26 9.17 0.28 -9.21
C GLY A 26 9.90 -0.10 -7.91
N GLU A 27 11.13 -0.57 -8.04
CA GLU A 27 12.00 -0.88 -6.91
C GLU A 27 12.75 0.38 -6.46
N VAL A 28 12.61 0.73 -5.18
CA VAL A 28 13.26 1.91 -4.58
C VAL A 28 14.00 1.51 -3.31
N THR A 29 15.14 2.17 -3.05
CA THR A 29 15.85 2.05 -1.78
C THR A 29 15.55 3.29 -0.94
N VAL A 30 15.26 3.08 0.35
CA VAL A 30 14.99 4.13 1.32
C VAL A 30 15.91 3.99 2.52
N GLU A 31 16.33 5.12 3.09
CA GLU A 31 17.15 5.20 4.28
C GLU A 31 16.45 6.06 5.34
N GLY A 32 16.50 5.64 6.61
CA GLY A 32 15.87 6.35 7.71
C GLY A 32 15.89 5.58 9.04
N GLU A 33 15.48 6.25 10.11
CA GLU A 33 15.30 5.65 11.43
C GLU A 33 13.93 4.97 11.56
N VAL A 34 13.86 3.83 12.26
CA VAL A 34 12.59 3.15 12.54
C VAL A 34 12.08 3.55 13.93
N SER A 35 11.15 4.50 14.00
CA SER A 35 10.65 5.02 15.28
C SER A 35 9.53 4.18 15.93
N ASN A 36 8.74 3.41 15.17
CA ASN A 36 7.53 2.71 15.67
C ASN A 36 7.43 1.23 15.20
N LEU A 37 8.42 0.40 15.50
CA LEU A 37 8.41 -1.02 15.14
C LEU A 37 7.42 -1.84 15.98
N ASN A 38 6.41 -2.42 15.35
CA ASN A 38 5.45 -3.34 15.95
C ASN A 38 5.72 -4.80 15.51
N LYS A 39 5.77 -5.73 16.48
CA LYS A 39 6.08 -7.15 16.29
C LYS A 39 4.95 -8.06 16.79
N PRO A 40 3.79 -8.10 16.11
CA PRO A 40 2.71 -9.01 16.46
C PRO A 40 3.10 -10.49 16.32
N SER A 41 2.36 -11.36 17.01
CA SER A 41 2.56 -12.82 16.98
C SER A 41 2.30 -13.46 15.62
N SER A 42 1.73 -12.73 14.66
CA SER A 42 1.57 -13.16 13.26
C SER A 42 2.89 -13.20 12.48
N GLY A 43 4.00 -12.74 13.07
CA GLY A 43 5.34 -12.80 12.47
C GLY A 43 5.64 -11.69 11.47
N HIS A 44 4.71 -10.76 11.23
CA HIS A 44 4.92 -9.61 10.35
C HIS A 44 5.35 -8.40 11.16
N PHE A 45 6.32 -7.65 10.67
CA PHE A 45 6.70 -6.37 11.25
C PHE A 45 5.90 -5.24 10.60
N TYR A 46 5.44 -4.31 11.42
CA TYR A 46 4.77 -3.10 10.96
C TYR A 46 5.53 -1.88 11.46
N PHE A 47 5.68 -0.89 10.60
CA PHE A 47 6.22 0.43 10.91
C PHE A 47 5.23 1.41 10.26
N PRO A 48 4.27 1.94 11.05
CA PRO A 48 3.22 2.81 10.55
C PRO A 48 3.76 4.20 10.16
#